data_AF-A0A8T6CAU2-F1
#
_entry.id   AF-A0A8T6CAU2-F1
#
_cell.length_a   1.000
_cell.length_b   1.000
_cell.length_c   1.000
_cell.angle_alpha   90.00
_cell.angle_beta   90.00
_cell.angle_gamma   90.00
#
_symmetry.space_group_name_H-M   'P 1'
#
loop_
_entity.id
_entity.type
_entity.pdbx_description
1 polymer ?
#
loop_
_entity_poly.entity_id
_entity_poly.type
_entity_poly.pdbx_seq_one_letter_code
_entity_poly.pdbx_strand_id
1 'polypeptide(L)'
;MTSIYRTTGACVALLTLIWACEAPQGEVEEAADPQAAIRAQSVELTPAGPWAEGDQRGNGNTQGPGTWMRCAFHMGKPGAKVYELSHPRSMSMPQSPFSPPLEYVYRPTVGIPYTAHAFNGEHLTGGEPGAQGTQMDALGHFAWLPEPWLGEGDLPADSAMYYGGHTQADVKPTPDSPLLKLGIEHAPPLVTSALLLDARAHMGGGVPLQPGQVITAADIEAMLAAQGLAERGILPGDVVYIYTGWSDNWNQPPYYAMGPGLGYDAAQMLGEKGVVLVALDNPFTDPANDGQLMGQAGPPEGTPEGLPFVIHHHNLTQSGVHNIQNANLAELAADQVWESCTIILPLRSVGASGSPVRPIAIG
;
A
#
# COMPACT_ATOMS: atom_id res chain seq x y z
N MET A 1 25.80 -45.92 78.55
CA MET A 1 25.91 -46.28 77.12
C MET A 1 26.83 -45.25 76.46
N THR A 2 28.04 -45.71 76.09
CA THR A 2 28.76 -45.46 74.80
C THR A 2 28.45 -44.18 74.03
N SER A 3 29.36 -43.46 73.38
CA SER A 3 30.83 -43.48 73.22
C SER A 3 31.19 -42.19 72.45
N ILE A 4 32.40 -41.69 72.68
CA ILE A 4 33.13 -40.68 71.87
C ILE A 4 33.29 -41.18 70.42
N TYR A 5 33.34 -40.30 69.40
CA TYR A 5 34.43 -40.26 68.38
C TYR A 5 34.37 -39.03 67.44
N ARG A 6 35.54 -38.40 67.29
CA ARG A 6 35.94 -37.46 66.23
C ARG A 6 36.06 -38.20 64.89
N THR A 7 35.83 -37.51 63.78
CA THR A 7 36.34 -37.91 62.47
C THR A 7 36.99 -36.74 61.74
N THR A 8 38.23 -36.98 61.33
CA THR A 8 39.12 -36.22 60.47
C THR A 8 38.67 -36.32 59.01
N GLY A 9 38.61 -35.20 58.30
CA GLY A 9 38.46 -35.17 56.83
C GLY A 9 39.81 -35.42 56.15
N ALA A 10 39.87 -36.45 55.29
CA ALA A 10 40.99 -36.72 54.41
C ALA A 10 40.72 -36.11 53.03
N CYS A 11 41.69 -35.37 52.49
CA CYS A 11 41.74 -34.97 51.09
C CYS A 11 41.92 -36.21 50.21
N VAL A 12 41.04 -36.39 49.22
CA VAL A 12 41.27 -37.30 48.09
C VAL A 12 41.26 -36.45 46.83
N ALA A 13 42.43 -36.37 46.19
CA ALA A 13 42.59 -35.80 44.85
C ALA A 13 42.08 -36.82 43.81
N LEU A 14 41.16 -36.41 42.95
CA LEU A 14 40.83 -37.14 41.73
C LEU A 14 41.33 -36.34 40.51
N LEU A 15 42.26 -36.96 39.78
CA LEU A 15 42.69 -36.56 38.44
C LEU A 15 41.48 -36.53 37.50
N THR A 16 41.29 -35.42 36.79
CA THR A 16 40.44 -35.35 35.59
C THR A 16 41.32 -35.45 34.35
N LEU A 17 41.17 -36.55 33.60
CA LEU A 17 41.67 -36.65 32.23
C LEU A 17 40.84 -35.71 31.35
N ILE A 18 41.48 -34.68 30.80
CA ILE A 18 40.89 -33.86 29.72
C ILE A 18 41.20 -34.60 28.41
N TRP A 19 40.18 -35.23 27.84
CA TRP A 19 40.20 -35.65 26.43
C TRP A 19 39.98 -34.38 25.60
N ALA A 20 41.01 -33.96 24.87
CA ALA A 20 40.86 -32.94 23.84
C ALA A 20 40.14 -33.60 22.64
N CYS A 21 38.84 -33.34 22.50
CA CYS A 21 38.18 -33.51 21.21
C CYS A 21 38.58 -32.31 20.34
N GLU A 22 39.51 -32.52 19.41
CA GLU A 22 39.66 -31.62 18.27
C GLU A 22 38.37 -31.71 17.44
N ALA A 23 37.59 -30.64 17.47
CA ALA A 23 36.49 -30.47 16.53
C ALA A 23 37.08 -30.36 15.12
N PRO A 24 36.55 -31.09 14.12
CA PRO A 24 37.00 -30.94 12.76
C PRO A 24 36.74 -29.50 12.32
N GLN A 25 37.78 -28.83 11.82
CA GLN A 25 37.65 -27.57 11.10
C GLN A 25 36.96 -27.87 9.76
N GLY A 26 35.64 -28.04 9.81
CA GLY A 26 34.81 -27.92 8.63
C GLY A 26 34.81 -26.45 8.22
N GLU A 27 35.01 -26.20 6.93
CA GLU A 27 34.71 -24.91 6.32
C GLU A 27 33.30 -24.52 6.75
N VAL A 28 33.16 -23.35 7.40
CA VAL A 28 31.85 -22.78 7.69
C VAL A 28 31.31 -22.36 6.32
N GLU A 29 30.50 -23.24 5.72
CA GLU A 29 29.67 -22.90 4.59
C GLU A 29 28.86 -21.67 5.01
N GLU A 30 29.05 -20.54 4.31
CA GLU A 30 28.37 -19.28 4.60
C GLU A 30 26.87 -19.59 4.63
N ALA A 31 26.24 -19.44 5.80
CA ALA A 31 24.84 -19.77 5.96
C ALA A 31 24.04 -18.96 4.92
N ALA A 32 23.38 -19.67 3.99
CA ALA A 32 22.61 -19.05 2.92
C ALA A 32 21.71 -17.95 3.49
N ASP A 33 21.73 -16.75 2.89
CA ASP A 33 20.91 -15.61 3.32
C ASP A 33 19.45 -16.08 3.47
N PRO A 34 18.91 -16.17 4.70
CA PRO A 34 17.55 -16.66 4.93
C PRO A 34 16.51 -15.84 4.15
N GLN A 35 16.79 -14.55 3.92
CA GLN A 35 15.91 -13.68 3.14
C GLN A 35 15.95 -14.04 1.65
N ALA A 36 17.11 -14.35 1.06
CA ALA A 36 17.21 -14.81 -0.32
C ALA A 36 16.46 -16.13 -0.55
N ALA A 37 16.59 -17.10 0.37
CA ALA A 37 15.89 -18.38 0.29
C ALA A 37 14.36 -18.19 0.34
N ILE A 38 13.88 -17.36 1.28
CA ILE A 38 12.45 -17.01 1.39
C ILE A 38 11.97 -16.31 0.11
N ARG A 39 12.75 -15.38 -0.44
CA ARG A 39 12.41 -14.68 -1.68
C ARG A 39 12.22 -15.65 -2.84
N ALA A 40 13.19 -16.53 -3.09
CA ALA A 40 13.10 -17.55 -4.14
C ALA A 40 11.86 -18.44 -4.00
N GLN A 41 11.64 -19.02 -2.81
CA GLN A 41 10.48 -19.87 -2.56
C GLN A 41 9.16 -19.09 -2.68
N SER A 42 9.15 -17.80 -2.31
CA SER A 42 7.94 -17.00 -2.40
C SER A 42 7.49 -16.77 -3.83
N VAL A 43 8.44 -16.59 -4.76
CA VAL A 43 8.15 -16.38 -6.18
C VAL A 43 7.50 -17.62 -6.77
N GLU A 44 8.01 -18.81 -6.46
CA GLU A 44 7.43 -20.09 -6.92
C GLU A 44 5.99 -20.30 -6.43
N LEU A 45 5.65 -19.79 -5.25
CA LEU A 45 4.33 -19.91 -4.64
C LEU A 45 3.38 -18.76 -4.97
N THR A 46 3.85 -17.69 -5.62
CA THR A 46 3.04 -16.51 -5.94
C THR A 46 2.42 -16.71 -7.34
N PRO A 47 1.08 -16.73 -7.47
CA PRO A 47 0.46 -16.74 -8.78
C PRO A 47 0.88 -15.52 -9.61
N ALA A 48 1.11 -15.72 -10.90
CA ALA A 48 1.40 -14.65 -11.85
C ALA A 48 0.34 -14.62 -12.95
N GLY A 49 0.09 -13.43 -13.50
CA GLY A 49 -0.82 -13.23 -14.63
C GLY A 49 -0.27 -13.80 -15.95
N PRO A 50 -1.01 -13.64 -17.06
CA PRO A 50 -2.27 -12.89 -17.16
C PRO A 50 -3.45 -13.58 -16.46
N TRP A 51 -4.37 -12.78 -15.93
CA TRP A 51 -5.59 -13.26 -15.29
C TRP A 51 -6.67 -13.60 -16.33
N ALA A 52 -7.65 -14.42 -15.94
CA ALA A 52 -8.73 -14.83 -16.85
C ALA A 52 -9.59 -13.62 -17.29
N GLU A 53 -10.20 -13.74 -18.47
CA GLU A 53 -11.19 -12.77 -18.94
C GLU A 53 -12.33 -12.61 -17.90
N GLY A 54 -12.74 -11.38 -17.66
CA GLY A 54 -13.74 -11.05 -16.66
C GLY A 54 -13.27 -11.15 -15.20
N ASP A 55 -11.96 -11.33 -14.95
CA ASP A 55 -11.39 -11.22 -13.60
C ASP A 55 -11.80 -9.90 -12.92
N GLN A 56 -11.97 -9.95 -11.60
CA GLN A 56 -12.40 -8.81 -10.80
C GLN A 56 -11.43 -8.47 -9.66
N ARG A 57 -10.33 -9.21 -9.55
CA ARG A 57 -9.37 -9.07 -8.45
C ARG A 57 -8.07 -8.41 -8.87
N GLY A 58 -7.75 -8.38 -10.16
CA GLY A 58 -6.49 -7.86 -10.64
C GLY A 58 -5.31 -8.62 -10.06
N ASN A 59 -4.25 -7.89 -9.77
CA ASN A 59 -3.10 -8.40 -9.04
C ASN A 59 -3.42 -8.77 -7.59
N GLY A 60 -4.64 -8.54 -7.10
CA GLY A 60 -5.16 -9.17 -5.89
C GLY A 60 -5.15 -10.71 -5.97
N ASN A 61 -5.10 -11.30 -7.17
CA ASN A 61 -4.93 -12.75 -7.36
C ASN A 61 -3.54 -13.27 -6.94
N THR A 62 -2.55 -12.40 -6.77
CA THR A 62 -1.22 -12.77 -6.25
C THR A 62 -1.23 -13.17 -4.77
N GLN A 63 -2.25 -12.75 -4.02
CA GLN A 63 -2.32 -12.95 -2.57
C GLN A 63 -2.44 -14.44 -2.21
N GLY A 64 -1.53 -14.94 -1.38
CA GLY A 64 -1.49 -16.34 -0.98
C GLY A 64 -0.21 -16.70 -0.23
N PRO A 65 0.10 -18.01 -0.10
CA PRO A 65 1.27 -18.48 0.66
C PRO A 65 2.60 -17.81 0.31
N GLY A 66 2.85 -17.52 -0.97
CA GLY A 66 4.05 -16.81 -1.41
C GLY A 66 4.17 -15.41 -0.81
N THR A 67 3.14 -14.57 -0.98
CA THR A 67 3.13 -13.20 -0.43
C THR A 67 3.11 -13.19 1.09
N TRP A 68 2.35 -14.10 1.72
CA TRP A 68 2.27 -14.22 3.19
C TRP A 68 3.61 -14.60 3.79
N MET A 69 4.37 -15.48 3.13
CA MET A 69 5.69 -15.89 3.59
C MET A 69 6.69 -14.73 3.59
N ARG A 70 6.65 -13.85 2.57
CA ARG A 70 7.48 -12.62 2.56
C ARG A 70 7.12 -11.67 3.69
N CYS A 71 5.83 -11.44 3.94
CA CYS A 71 5.39 -10.64 5.07
C CYS A 71 5.83 -11.26 6.42
N ALA A 72 5.60 -12.56 6.62
CA ALA A 72 5.89 -13.24 7.88
C ALA A 72 7.38 -13.12 8.28
N PHE A 73 8.29 -13.12 7.30
CA PHE A 73 9.71 -12.92 7.53
C PHE A 73 10.00 -11.58 8.26
N HIS A 74 9.43 -10.48 7.79
CA HIS A 74 9.65 -9.15 8.38
C HIS A 74 9.02 -9.02 9.77
N MET A 75 7.84 -9.63 9.98
CA MET A 75 7.18 -9.64 11.29
C MET A 75 8.00 -10.35 12.39
N GLY A 76 8.84 -11.32 12.01
CA GLY A 76 9.66 -12.10 12.93
C GLY A 76 11.03 -11.49 13.25
N LYS A 77 11.40 -10.36 12.62
CA LYS A 77 12.73 -9.76 12.80
C LYS A 77 12.90 -9.18 14.21
N PRO A 78 14.06 -9.37 14.87
CA PRO A 78 14.36 -8.69 16.11
C PRO A 78 14.28 -7.17 15.94
N GLY A 79 13.53 -6.50 16.81
CA GLY A 79 13.37 -5.04 16.77
C GLY A 79 12.35 -4.53 15.76
N ALA A 80 11.61 -5.41 15.06
CA ALA A 80 10.55 -5.01 14.16
C ALA A 80 9.52 -4.13 14.87
N LYS A 81 9.10 -3.05 14.22
CA LYS A 81 8.10 -2.10 14.72
C LYS A 81 6.88 -2.08 13.81
N VAL A 82 5.75 -1.65 14.35
CA VAL A 82 4.54 -1.40 13.56
C VAL A 82 4.46 0.09 13.25
N TYR A 83 4.25 0.43 11.98
CA TYR A 83 4.08 1.79 11.48
C TYR A 83 2.64 1.98 11.00
N GLU A 84 1.99 3.05 11.47
CA GLU A 84 0.65 3.45 11.01
C GLU A 84 0.77 4.26 9.72
N LEU A 85 0.25 3.73 8.61
CA LEU A 85 0.37 4.38 7.30
C LEU A 85 -0.89 5.12 6.87
N SER A 86 -1.79 5.39 7.81
CA SER A 86 -2.99 6.20 7.57
C SER A 86 -3.00 7.46 8.43
N HIS A 87 -3.56 8.54 7.88
CA HIS A 87 -3.86 9.72 8.67
C HIS A 87 -5.12 9.51 9.50
N PRO A 88 -5.21 10.11 10.70
CA PRO A 88 -6.44 10.11 11.49
C PRO A 88 -7.62 10.70 10.70
N ARG A 89 -8.71 9.94 10.62
CA ARG A 89 -9.95 10.42 9.99
C ARG A 89 -10.69 11.34 10.94
N SER A 90 -11.02 12.53 10.48
CA SER A 90 -11.78 13.53 11.23
C SER A 90 -12.49 14.51 10.29
N MET A 91 -13.46 15.28 10.78
CA MET A 91 -14.07 16.35 9.96
C MET A 91 -13.11 17.50 9.64
N SER A 92 -12.04 17.64 10.43
CA SER A 92 -11.01 18.67 10.24
C SER A 92 -9.84 18.23 9.35
N MET A 93 -9.80 16.97 8.94
CA MET A 93 -8.79 16.53 7.98
C MET A 93 -9.06 17.21 6.63
N PRO A 94 -8.04 17.37 5.78
CA PRO A 94 -8.23 17.76 4.38
C PRO A 94 -9.25 16.84 3.73
N GLN A 95 -10.19 17.43 3.02
CA GLN A 95 -11.20 16.67 2.29
C GLN A 95 -11.02 16.89 0.79
N SER A 96 -11.11 15.81 0.03
CA SER A 96 -11.05 15.84 -1.42
C SER A 96 -12.18 16.71 -1.96
N PRO A 97 -11.91 17.67 -2.85
CA PRO A 97 -12.96 18.47 -3.51
C PRO A 97 -13.68 17.69 -4.62
N PHE A 98 -13.20 16.48 -4.96
CA PHE A 98 -13.76 15.65 -6.04
C PHE A 98 -14.88 14.72 -5.57
N SER A 99 -15.13 14.65 -4.27
CA SER A 99 -16.15 13.79 -3.68
C SER A 99 -16.94 14.53 -2.59
N PRO A 100 -18.19 14.12 -2.30
CA PRO A 100 -18.94 14.68 -1.19
C PRO A 100 -18.14 14.58 0.12
N PRO A 101 -18.08 15.66 0.92
CA PRO A 101 -17.32 15.69 2.17
C PRO A 101 -17.93 14.76 3.23
N LEU A 102 -17.08 14.22 4.11
CA LEU A 102 -17.54 13.48 5.29
C LEU A 102 -18.20 14.39 6.31
N GLU A 103 -19.39 13.98 6.75
CA GLU A 103 -20.14 14.66 7.79
C GLU A 103 -20.49 13.70 8.93
N TYR A 104 -19.83 13.87 10.08
CA TYR A 104 -20.10 13.10 11.29
C TYR A 104 -21.07 13.86 12.20
N VAL A 105 -22.13 13.17 12.64
CA VAL A 105 -23.02 13.65 13.70
C VAL A 105 -22.86 12.78 14.93
N TYR A 106 -22.19 13.33 15.94
CA TYR A 106 -22.02 12.71 17.25
C TYR A 106 -23.31 12.83 18.08
N ARG A 107 -23.75 11.72 18.67
CA ARG A 107 -24.95 11.65 19.51
C ARG A 107 -24.59 11.79 20.99
N PRO A 108 -25.50 12.34 21.82
CA PRO A 108 -25.27 12.39 23.26
C PRO A 108 -25.15 10.98 23.85
N THR A 109 -24.44 10.87 24.96
CA THR A 109 -24.38 9.61 25.74
C THR A 109 -25.79 9.22 26.19
N VAL A 110 -26.16 7.96 25.96
CA VAL A 110 -27.44 7.39 26.38
C VAL A 110 -27.20 6.28 27.40
N GLY A 111 -28.09 6.15 28.39
CA GLY A 111 -28.06 5.08 29.38
C GLY A 111 -29.29 4.19 29.31
N ILE A 112 -29.24 3.05 29.99
CA ILE A 112 -30.38 2.13 30.12
C ILE A 112 -30.91 2.23 31.56
N PRO A 113 -32.18 2.61 31.78
CA PRO A 113 -32.76 2.71 33.13
C PRO A 113 -32.54 1.46 33.97
N TYR A 114 -32.25 1.64 35.26
CA TYR A 114 -31.97 0.57 36.24
C TYR A 114 -30.73 -0.30 35.93
N THR A 115 -29.78 0.21 35.14
CA THR A 115 -28.50 -0.45 34.87
C THR A 115 -27.32 0.49 35.15
N ALA A 116 -26.11 -0.08 35.22
CA ALA A 116 -24.86 0.69 35.26
C ALA A 116 -24.26 0.88 33.84
N HIS A 117 -25.10 1.02 32.81
CA HIS A 117 -24.66 1.16 31.42
C HIS A 117 -24.88 2.57 30.86
N ALA A 118 -23.89 3.06 30.13
CA ALA A 118 -23.93 4.24 29.28
C ALA A 118 -23.15 3.97 27.99
N PHE A 119 -23.59 4.53 26.86
CA PHE A 119 -22.96 4.33 25.56
C PHE A 119 -22.99 5.60 24.71
N ASN A 120 -21.99 5.72 23.83
CA ASN A 120 -21.85 6.81 22.87
C ASN A 120 -22.11 6.28 21.45
N GLY A 121 -22.28 7.18 20.49
CA GLY A 121 -22.19 6.81 19.10
C GLY A 121 -22.34 8.00 18.17
N GLU A 122 -22.15 7.73 16.90
CA GLU A 122 -22.19 8.69 15.81
C GLU A 122 -22.89 8.07 14.61
N HIS A 123 -23.17 8.88 13.61
CA HIS A 123 -23.54 8.42 12.28
C HIS A 123 -22.99 9.40 11.25
N LEU A 124 -22.85 8.92 10.01
CA LEU A 124 -22.55 9.76 8.86
C LEU A 124 -23.87 10.28 8.27
N THR A 125 -23.96 11.59 8.03
CA THR A 125 -25.10 12.18 7.31
C THR A 125 -24.83 12.34 5.81
N GLY A 126 -23.55 12.31 5.42
CA GLY A 126 -23.11 12.43 4.04
C GLY A 126 -21.63 12.10 3.87
N GLY A 127 -21.23 12.04 2.61
CA GLY A 127 -19.84 11.86 2.19
C GLY A 127 -19.59 10.60 1.38
N GLU A 128 -18.42 10.55 0.75
CA GLU A 128 -17.90 9.37 0.08
C GLU A 128 -16.70 8.82 0.87
N PRO A 129 -16.88 7.86 1.81
CA PRO A 129 -15.82 7.42 2.69
C PRO A 129 -14.60 6.83 1.97
N GLY A 130 -14.84 6.19 0.82
CA GLY A 130 -13.81 5.60 -0.02
C GLY A 130 -13.03 6.60 -0.87
N ALA A 131 -13.40 7.88 -0.85
CA ALA A 131 -12.76 8.95 -1.62
C ALA A 131 -12.32 10.13 -0.72
N GLN A 132 -12.05 9.86 0.56
CA GLN A 132 -11.63 10.84 1.55
C GLN A 132 -10.50 10.28 2.41
N GLY A 133 -9.51 11.08 2.78
CA GLY A 133 -8.42 10.67 3.67
C GLY A 133 -7.48 9.63 3.06
N THR A 134 -6.84 8.79 3.89
CA THR A 134 -6.15 7.58 3.42
C THR A 134 -7.19 6.58 2.92
N GLN A 135 -7.16 6.29 1.62
CA GLN A 135 -8.19 5.52 0.92
C GLN A 135 -7.55 4.56 -0.08
N MET A 136 -8.28 3.49 -0.42
CA MET A 136 -7.92 2.53 -1.47
C MET A 136 -8.98 2.56 -2.57
N ASP A 137 -8.54 2.70 -3.81
CA ASP A 137 -9.41 2.72 -4.99
C ASP A 137 -9.66 1.29 -5.51
N ALA A 138 -10.92 0.97 -5.78
CA ALA A 138 -11.30 -0.30 -6.40
C ALA A 138 -11.00 -0.29 -7.90
N LEU A 139 -10.90 -1.45 -8.55
CA LEU A 139 -10.67 -1.50 -10.00
C LEU A 139 -11.83 -0.88 -10.80
N GLY A 140 -13.05 -0.90 -10.24
CA GLY A 140 -14.22 -0.26 -10.83
C GLY A 140 -14.32 1.25 -10.54
N HIS A 141 -13.36 1.83 -9.81
CA HIS A 141 -13.29 3.29 -9.58
C HIS A 141 -13.15 4.08 -10.88
N PHE A 142 -12.39 3.52 -11.83
CA PHE A 142 -12.05 4.19 -13.08
C PHE A 142 -12.51 3.34 -14.28
N ALA A 143 -12.94 4.03 -15.33
CA ALA A 143 -13.27 3.44 -16.62
C ALA A 143 -12.43 4.12 -17.71
N TRP A 144 -12.39 3.55 -18.90
CA TRP A 144 -11.82 4.20 -20.07
C TRP A 144 -12.81 4.21 -21.23
N LEU A 145 -12.70 5.24 -22.07
CA LEU A 145 -13.48 5.36 -23.30
C LEU A 145 -12.60 4.97 -24.50
N PRO A 146 -13.15 4.32 -25.54
CA PRO A 146 -12.43 4.01 -26.76
C PRO A 146 -11.85 5.24 -27.47
N GLU A 147 -12.53 6.38 -27.35
CA GLU A 147 -12.11 7.66 -27.90
C GLU A 147 -12.25 8.76 -26.83
N PRO A 148 -11.36 9.78 -26.81
CA PRO A 148 -11.50 10.91 -25.90
C PRO A 148 -12.84 11.63 -26.08
N TRP A 149 -13.53 11.87 -24.97
CA TRP A 149 -14.74 12.70 -24.99
C TRP A 149 -14.36 14.18 -25.09
N LEU A 150 -14.86 14.85 -26.13
CA LEU A 150 -14.56 16.26 -26.41
C LEU A 150 -15.27 17.25 -25.47
N GLY A 151 -16.04 16.75 -24.48
CA GLY A 151 -16.83 17.59 -23.57
C GLY A 151 -18.10 18.17 -24.20
N GLU A 152 -18.43 17.76 -25.43
CA GLU A 152 -19.66 18.16 -26.11
C GLU A 152 -20.76 17.12 -25.87
N GLY A 153 -21.95 17.59 -25.48
CA GLY A 153 -23.12 16.74 -25.22
C GLY A 153 -23.02 15.95 -23.91
N ASP A 154 -23.75 14.84 -23.84
CA ASP A 154 -23.67 13.91 -22.71
C ASP A 154 -22.42 13.02 -22.84
N LEU A 155 -21.84 12.62 -21.71
CA LEU A 155 -20.77 11.61 -21.68
C LEU A 155 -21.27 10.33 -22.36
N PRO A 156 -20.54 9.74 -23.33
CA PRO A 156 -20.91 8.48 -23.98
C PRO A 156 -20.65 7.28 -23.06
N ALA A 157 -21.28 7.27 -21.88
CA ALA A 157 -21.03 6.33 -20.79
C ALA A 157 -21.23 4.86 -21.24
N ASP A 158 -22.17 4.58 -22.14
CA ASP A 158 -22.43 3.22 -22.65
C ASP A 158 -21.22 2.61 -23.38
N SER A 159 -20.27 3.43 -23.85
CA SER A 159 -19.03 2.98 -24.47
C SER A 159 -17.90 2.73 -23.48
N ALA A 160 -18.09 3.04 -22.20
CA ALA A 160 -17.07 2.87 -21.19
C ALA A 160 -16.74 1.39 -20.94
N MET A 161 -15.45 1.14 -20.83
CA MET A 161 -14.86 -0.16 -20.59
C MET A 161 -14.06 -0.13 -19.29
N TYR A 162 -13.98 -1.28 -18.63
CA TYR A 162 -13.33 -1.44 -17.34
C TYR A 162 -12.31 -2.58 -17.38
N TYR A 163 -11.56 -2.74 -16.29
CA TYR A 163 -10.65 -3.86 -16.10
C TYR A 163 -11.32 -5.21 -16.38
N GLY A 164 -10.55 -6.17 -16.89
CA GLY A 164 -11.05 -7.51 -17.20
C GLY A 164 -12.00 -7.57 -18.40
N GLY A 165 -12.16 -6.47 -19.15
CA GLY A 165 -13.01 -6.40 -20.33
C GLY A 165 -14.50 -6.16 -20.03
N HIS A 166 -14.85 -5.81 -18.78
CA HIS A 166 -16.24 -5.52 -18.43
C HIS A 166 -16.72 -4.22 -19.07
N THR A 167 -17.99 -4.20 -19.49
CA THR A 167 -18.64 -3.04 -20.10
C THR A 167 -19.32 -2.15 -19.05
N GLN A 168 -19.74 -0.94 -19.43
CA GLN A 168 -20.61 -0.09 -18.62
C GLN A 168 -21.85 -0.84 -18.11
N ALA A 169 -22.50 -1.65 -18.95
CA ALA A 169 -23.69 -2.41 -18.57
C ALA A 169 -23.40 -3.51 -17.54
N ASP A 170 -22.20 -4.09 -17.56
CA ASP A 170 -21.74 -5.07 -16.57
C ASP A 170 -21.46 -4.44 -15.20
N VAL A 171 -20.83 -3.26 -15.20
CA VAL A 171 -20.28 -2.63 -13.99
C VAL A 171 -21.27 -1.67 -13.35
N LYS A 172 -21.89 -0.77 -14.13
CA LYS A 172 -22.77 0.28 -13.62
C LYS A 172 -23.91 0.55 -14.62
N PRO A 173 -24.92 -0.34 -14.69
CA PRO A 173 -25.95 -0.32 -15.73
C PRO A 173 -26.89 0.90 -15.72
N THR A 174 -26.95 1.64 -14.61
CA THR A 174 -27.74 2.88 -14.50
C THR A 174 -26.94 3.96 -13.78
N PRO A 175 -27.32 5.25 -13.91
CA PRO A 175 -26.66 6.34 -13.19
C PRO A 175 -26.60 6.17 -11.67
N ASP A 176 -27.62 5.56 -11.07
CA ASP A 176 -27.74 5.40 -9.61
C ASP A 176 -27.40 3.98 -9.11
N SER A 177 -26.99 3.09 -10.01
CA SER A 177 -26.59 1.73 -9.64
C SER A 177 -25.30 1.74 -8.82
N PRO A 178 -25.18 0.91 -7.77
CA PRO A 178 -23.85 0.56 -7.24
C PRO A 178 -23.02 -0.15 -8.32
N LEU A 179 -21.73 -0.33 -8.07
CA LEU A 179 -20.92 -1.19 -8.92
C LEU A 179 -21.39 -2.65 -8.76
N LEU A 180 -21.80 -3.31 -9.84
CA LEU A 180 -22.21 -4.72 -9.82
C LEU A 180 -21.03 -5.68 -10.02
N LYS A 181 -19.90 -5.15 -10.52
CA LYS A 181 -18.62 -5.81 -10.67
C LYS A 181 -17.51 -4.83 -10.31
N LEU A 182 -16.34 -5.35 -9.96
CA LEU A 182 -15.13 -4.54 -9.67
C LEU A 182 -15.27 -3.58 -8.47
N GLY A 183 -16.32 -3.75 -7.66
CA GLY A 183 -16.44 -3.07 -6.37
C GLY A 183 -15.38 -3.53 -5.37
N ILE A 184 -15.13 -2.72 -4.35
CA ILE A 184 -14.04 -2.96 -3.40
C ILE A 184 -14.19 -4.27 -2.60
N GLU A 185 -15.39 -4.83 -2.51
CA GLU A 185 -15.63 -6.14 -1.89
C GLU A 185 -14.92 -7.31 -2.61
N HIS A 186 -14.51 -7.10 -3.86
CA HIS A 186 -13.71 -8.06 -4.63
C HIS A 186 -12.21 -7.94 -4.35
N ALA A 187 -11.73 -6.81 -3.81
CA ALA A 187 -10.35 -6.67 -3.39
C ALA A 187 -10.10 -7.57 -2.16
N PRO A 188 -9.13 -8.49 -2.20
CA PRO A 188 -8.81 -9.32 -1.05
C PRO A 188 -8.08 -8.48 0.02
N PRO A 189 -8.02 -8.96 1.28
CA PRO A 189 -6.98 -8.51 2.20
C PRO A 189 -5.61 -8.60 1.54
N LEU A 190 -4.83 -7.51 1.59
CA LEU A 190 -3.46 -7.51 1.09
C LEU A 190 -2.53 -7.79 2.26
N VAL A 191 -1.86 -8.94 2.22
CA VAL A 191 -0.86 -9.36 3.21
C VAL A 191 0.35 -9.82 2.42
N THR A 192 1.38 -8.98 2.38
CA THR A 192 2.50 -9.15 1.46
C THR A 192 3.71 -8.33 1.90
N SER A 193 4.82 -8.43 1.19
CA SER A 193 5.93 -7.48 1.34
C SER A 193 5.60 -6.14 0.69
N ALA A 194 6.04 -5.05 1.31
CA ALA A 194 6.04 -3.72 0.73
C ALA A 194 7.47 -3.21 0.54
N LEU A 195 7.67 -2.44 -0.53
CA LEU A 195 8.86 -1.62 -0.72
C LEU A 195 8.49 -0.16 -0.51
N LEU A 196 9.22 0.53 0.35
CA LEU A 196 9.16 1.99 0.45
C LEU A 196 10.24 2.58 -0.45
N LEU A 197 9.88 3.44 -1.39
CA LEU A 197 10.80 4.21 -2.24
C LEU A 197 10.77 5.68 -1.83
N ASP A 198 11.92 6.20 -1.38
CA ASP A 198 12.04 7.55 -0.82
C ASP A 198 12.41 8.57 -1.91
N ALA A 199 11.38 8.99 -2.66
CA ALA A 199 11.52 9.99 -3.72
C ALA A 199 11.89 11.38 -3.15
N ARG A 200 11.44 11.71 -1.93
CA ARG A 200 11.82 12.93 -1.22
C ARG A 200 13.33 13.00 -1.03
N ALA A 201 13.96 11.94 -0.54
CA ALA A 201 15.41 11.90 -0.36
C ALA A 201 16.15 11.84 -1.71
N HIS A 202 15.72 10.95 -2.60
CA HIS A 202 16.44 10.66 -3.85
C HIS A 202 16.35 11.78 -4.88
N MET A 203 15.13 12.29 -5.14
CA MET A 203 14.88 13.29 -6.17
C MET A 203 14.81 14.70 -5.57
N GLY A 204 14.24 14.83 -4.37
CA GLY A 204 14.06 16.11 -3.70
C GLY A 204 15.25 16.56 -2.86
N GLY A 205 16.29 15.74 -2.68
CA GLY A 205 17.42 16.06 -1.79
C GLY A 205 16.99 16.28 -0.33
N GLY A 206 15.91 15.61 0.11
CA GLY A 206 15.34 15.70 1.44
C GLY A 206 14.22 16.74 1.61
N VAL A 207 13.90 17.53 0.58
CA VAL A 207 12.72 18.40 0.58
C VAL A 207 11.54 17.76 -0.18
N PRO A 208 10.28 18.11 0.15
CA PRO A 208 9.12 17.64 -0.59
C PRO A 208 9.24 17.93 -2.10
N LEU A 209 8.78 16.97 -2.91
CA LEU A 209 8.72 17.15 -4.36
C LEU A 209 7.75 18.27 -4.75
N GLN A 210 7.99 18.88 -5.91
CA GLN A 210 7.20 20.00 -6.41
C GLN A 210 5.89 19.53 -7.07
N PRO A 211 4.87 20.41 -7.16
CA PRO A 211 3.68 20.15 -7.96
C PRO A 211 4.02 19.69 -9.38
N GLY A 212 3.34 18.66 -9.86
CA GLY A 212 3.54 18.11 -11.21
C GLY A 212 4.86 17.36 -11.43
N GLN A 213 5.72 17.25 -10.42
CA GLN A 213 6.97 16.51 -10.55
C GLN A 213 6.68 15.01 -10.77
N VAL A 214 7.20 14.49 -11.88
CA VAL A 214 6.93 13.13 -12.36
C VAL A 214 8.01 12.18 -11.86
N ILE A 215 7.59 11.06 -11.29
CA ILE A 215 8.45 9.96 -10.82
C ILE A 215 8.45 8.87 -11.91
N THR A 216 9.55 8.77 -12.66
CA THR A 216 9.68 7.90 -13.83
C THR A 216 10.09 6.47 -13.45
N ALA A 217 10.07 5.56 -14.42
CA ALA A 217 10.53 4.19 -14.21
C ALA A 217 12.03 4.15 -13.87
N ALA A 218 12.82 5.06 -14.47
CA ALA A 218 14.25 5.21 -14.16
C ALA A 218 14.47 5.70 -12.72
N ASP A 219 13.62 6.60 -12.21
CA ASP A 219 13.69 7.04 -10.82
C ASP A 219 13.40 5.89 -9.84
N ILE A 220 12.44 5.02 -10.17
CA ILE A 220 12.16 3.80 -9.38
C ILE A 220 13.39 2.90 -9.31
N GLU A 221 14.05 2.63 -10.44
CA GLU A 221 15.27 1.83 -10.47
C GLU A 221 16.41 2.48 -9.68
N ALA A 222 16.56 3.79 -9.78
CA ALA A 222 17.58 4.54 -9.06
C ALA A 222 17.32 4.55 -7.54
N MET A 223 16.07 4.67 -7.10
CA MET A 223 15.69 4.54 -5.68
C MET A 223 15.93 3.12 -5.16
N LEU A 224 15.56 2.08 -5.91
CA LEU A 224 15.86 0.69 -5.55
C LEU A 224 17.36 0.49 -5.36
N ALA A 225 18.19 1.02 -6.26
CA ALA A 225 19.64 0.94 -6.14
C ALA A 225 20.17 1.71 -4.92
N ALA A 226 19.73 2.97 -4.73
CA ALA A 226 20.17 3.82 -3.62
C ALA A 226 19.81 3.23 -2.24
N GLN A 227 18.73 2.47 -2.16
CA GLN A 227 18.23 1.86 -0.92
C GLN A 227 18.68 0.41 -0.72
N GLY A 228 19.58 -0.11 -1.57
CA GLY A 228 20.09 -1.48 -1.45
C GLY A 228 19.08 -2.56 -1.83
N LEU A 229 18.02 -2.20 -2.56
CA LEU A 229 16.96 -3.10 -3.03
C LEU A 229 17.15 -3.56 -4.47
N ALA A 230 18.20 -3.16 -5.18
CA ALA A 230 18.42 -3.51 -6.59
C ALA A 230 18.41 -5.03 -6.86
N GLU A 231 19.06 -5.83 -5.99
CA GLU A 231 19.09 -7.30 -6.13
C GLU A 231 17.73 -7.93 -5.85
N ARG A 232 16.99 -7.39 -4.87
CA ARG A 232 15.62 -7.81 -4.58
C ARG A 232 14.71 -7.45 -5.77
N GLY A 233 14.81 -6.23 -6.28
CA GLY A 233 13.86 -5.68 -7.23
C GLY A 233 12.44 -5.62 -6.66
N ILE A 234 11.45 -5.51 -7.53
CA ILE A 234 10.02 -5.60 -7.20
C ILE A 234 9.53 -6.98 -7.64
N LEU A 235 8.79 -7.67 -6.77
CA LEU A 235 8.25 -8.99 -7.01
C LEU A 235 6.72 -8.94 -7.21
N PRO A 236 6.13 -9.90 -7.95
CA PRO A 236 4.69 -10.00 -8.08
C PRO A 236 3.98 -10.03 -6.72
N GLY A 237 2.92 -9.25 -6.60
CA GLY A 237 2.12 -9.12 -5.39
C GLY A 237 2.72 -8.21 -4.31
N ASP A 238 3.83 -7.53 -4.58
CA ASP A 238 4.34 -6.48 -3.68
C ASP A 238 3.42 -5.26 -3.66
N VAL A 239 3.46 -4.55 -2.54
CA VAL A 239 2.98 -3.16 -2.46
C VAL A 239 4.17 -2.22 -2.65
N VAL A 240 4.01 -1.16 -3.43
CA VAL A 240 5.03 -0.13 -3.59
C VAL A 240 4.54 1.17 -2.96
N TYR A 241 5.18 1.58 -1.88
CA TYR A 241 5.00 2.88 -1.24
C TYR A 241 6.00 3.87 -1.82
N ILE A 242 5.53 5.06 -2.18
CA ILE A 242 6.38 6.12 -2.72
C ILE A 242 6.23 7.35 -1.85
N TYR A 243 7.30 7.70 -1.15
CA TYR A 243 7.33 8.84 -0.26
C TYR A 243 7.87 10.07 -0.98
N THR A 244 6.98 11.02 -1.25
CA THR A 244 7.26 12.26 -1.97
C THR A 244 7.52 13.43 -1.02
N GLY A 245 7.16 13.30 0.25
CA GLY A 245 7.16 14.37 1.25
C GLY A 245 5.97 15.31 1.14
N TRP A 246 5.03 15.07 0.22
CA TRP A 246 3.85 15.93 0.05
C TRP A 246 2.96 15.95 1.30
N SER A 247 2.94 14.85 2.06
CA SER A 247 2.22 14.74 3.33
C SER A 247 2.67 15.74 4.41
N ASP A 248 3.83 16.40 4.28
CA ASP A 248 4.24 17.54 5.12
C ASP A 248 3.19 18.68 5.07
N ASN A 249 2.44 18.76 3.97
CA ASN A 249 1.39 19.75 3.74
C ASN A 249 0.00 19.27 4.17
N TRP A 250 -0.14 18.11 4.83
CA TRP A 250 -1.44 17.54 5.20
C TRP A 250 -2.36 18.58 5.83
N ASN A 251 -1.93 19.32 6.85
CA ASN A 251 -2.77 20.32 7.50
C ASN A 251 -2.73 21.72 6.85
N GLN A 252 -2.22 21.86 5.62
CA GLN A 252 -1.98 23.14 4.95
C GLN A 252 -2.79 23.24 3.63
N PRO A 253 -3.84 24.08 3.56
CA PRO A 253 -4.57 24.29 2.31
C PRO A 253 -3.79 25.16 1.31
N PRO A 254 -3.91 24.92 -0.02
CA PRO A 254 -4.74 23.89 -0.63
C PRO A 254 -3.97 22.57 -0.88
N TYR A 255 -4.15 21.58 0.00
CA TYR A 255 -3.51 20.26 -0.09
C TYR A 255 -3.92 19.46 -1.35
N TYR A 256 -5.21 19.48 -1.71
CA TYR A 256 -5.81 18.74 -2.85
C TYR A 256 -5.80 19.53 -4.18
N ALA A 257 -5.04 20.61 -4.33
CA ALA A 257 -5.05 21.39 -5.58
C ALA A 257 -4.05 20.89 -6.63
N MET A 258 -3.01 20.18 -6.20
CA MET A 258 -1.85 19.81 -7.02
C MET A 258 -1.01 18.74 -6.29
N GLY A 259 0.02 18.21 -6.93
CA GLY A 259 0.98 17.33 -6.28
C GLY A 259 1.95 16.66 -7.26
N PRO A 260 3.06 16.07 -6.78
CA PRO A 260 3.90 15.16 -7.57
C PRO A 260 3.13 13.87 -7.88
N GLY A 261 3.71 12.95 -8.65
CA GLY A 261 3.06 11.66 -8.91
C GLY A 261 3.85 10.78 -9.87
N LEU A 262 3.31 9.62 -10.20
CA LEU A 262 3.98 8.66 -11.10
C LEU A 262 3.95 9.09 -12.56
N GLY A 263 5.01 8.76 -13.29
CA GLY A 263 5.03 8.77 -14.75
C GLY A 263 4.28 7.59 -15.34
N TYR A 264 3.84 7.72 -16.60
CA TYR A 264 3.16 6.62 -17.28
C TYR A 264 4.07 5.39 -17.44
N ASP A 265 5.34 5.60 -17.76
CA ASP A 265 6.37 4.57 -17.85
C ASP A 265 6.57 3.83 -16.51
N ALA A 266 6.52 4.56 -15.40
CA ALA A 266 6.55 3.98 -14.05
C ALA A 266 5.32 3.10 -13.79
N ALA A 267 4.12 3.57 -14.15
CA ALA A 267 2.90 2.78 -14.01
C ALA A 267 2.96 1.48 -14.81
N GLN A 268 3.46 1.55 -16.05
CA GLN A 268 3.67 0.39 -16.92
C GLN A 268 4.65 -0.60 -16.30
N MET A 269 5.81 -0.12 -15.83
CA MET A 269 6.81 -0.95 -15.15
C MET A 269 6.21 -1.67 -13.93
N LEU A 270 5.45 -0.97 -13.08
CA LEU A 270 4.85 -1.57 -11.89
C LEU A 270 3.76 -2.60 -12.26
N GLY A 271 2.96 -2.30 -13.29
CA GLY A 271 1.97 -3.22 -13.84
C GLY A 271 2.60 -4.51 -14.39
N GLU A 272 3.66 -4.38 -15.18
CA GLU A 272 4.42 -5.52 -15.75
C GLU A 272 5.07 -6.39 -14.66
N LYS A 273 5.52 -5.78 -13.56
CA LYS A 273 6.08 -6.51 -12.41
C LYS A 273 5.01 -7.17 -11.53
N GLY A 274 3.73 -6.98 -11.83
CA GLY A 274 2.63 -7.60 -11.11
C GLY A 274 2.42 -7.04 -9.70
N VAL A 275 2.74 -5.77 -9.47
CA VAL A 275 2.49 -5.07 -8.20
C VAL A 275 1.01 -5.12 -7.87
N VAL A 276 0.65 -5.43 -6.62
CA VAL A 276 -0.77 -5.50 -6.23
C VAL A 276 -1.36 -4.12 -5.96
N LEU A 277 -0.54 -3.22 -5.41
CA LEU A 277 -0.96 -1.90 -5.02
C LEU A 277 0.21 -0.91 -5.05
N VAL A 278 -0.04 0.30 -5.52
CA VAL A 278 0.86 1.43 -5.33
C VAL A 278 0.22 2.47 -4.42
N ALA A 279 0.99 3.05 -3.51
CA ALA A 279 0.52 4.15 -2.67
C ALA A 279 1.51 5.30 -2.61
N LEU A 280 0.99 6.52 -2.65
CA LEU A 280 1.75 7.74 -2.46
C LEU A 280 1.24 8.48 -1.21
N ASP A 281 2.11 9.30 -0.63
CA ASP A 281 1.79 10.18 0.50
C ASP A 281 1.13 11.51 0.10
N ASN A 282 0.52 11.54 -1.08
CA ASN A 282 -0.06 12.72 -1.70
C ASN A 282 -1.55 12.45 -2.06
N PRO A 283 -2.32 13.45 -2.47
CA PRO A 283 -3.74 13.28 -2.79
C PRO A 283 -4.01 12.60 -4.14
N PHE A 284 -3.00 12.32 -4.96
CA PHE A 284 -3.18 11.78 -6.31
C PHE A 284 -2.05 10.80 -6.65
N THR A 285 -2.34 9.62 -7.16
CA THR A 285 -1.29 8.78 -7.76
C THR A 285 -0.72 9.40 -9.04
N ASP A 286 -1.54 10.19 -9.74
CA ASP A 286 -1.17 11.02 -10.88
C ASP A 286 -0.49 12.33 -10.48
N PRO A 287 0.53 12.78 -11.22
CA PRO A 287 1.13 14.09 -11.02
C PRO A 287 0.17 15.19 -11.52
N ALA A 288 0.00 16.23 -10.73
CA ALA A 288 -0.87 17.36 -11.03
C ALA A 288 -0.12 18.68 -10.89
N ASN A 289 -0.01 19.43 -11.99
CA ASN A 289 0.55 20.78 -11.99
C ASN A 289 -0.33 21.74 -11.19
N ASP A 290 0.26 22.81 -10.67
CA ASP A 290 -0.52 23.94 -10.15
C ASP A 290 -1.44 24.51 -11.25
N GLY A 291 -2.71 24.72 -10.91
CA GLY A 291 -3.74 25.17 -11.84
C GLY A 291 -4.34 24.08 -12.75
N GLN A 292 -3.80 22.86 -12.81
CA GLN A 292 -4.31 21.80 -13.70
C GLN A 292 -5.76 21.43 -13.39
N LEU A 293 -6.07 21.22 -12.11
CA LEU A 293 -7.42 20.83 -11.66
C LEU A 293 -8.44 21.97 -11.83
N MET A 294 -7.97 23.19 -12.06
CA MET A 294 -8.79 24.38 -12.38
C MET A 294 -8.85 24.67 -13.89
N GLY A 295 -8.26 23.82 -14.74
CA GLY A 295 -8.17 24.04 -16.19
C GLY A 295 -7.28 25.22 -16.59
N GLN A 296 -6.39 25.66 -15.71
CA GLN A 296 -5.47 26.79 -15.92
C GLN A 296 -4.08 26.36 -16.40
N ALA A 297 -3.76 25.07 -16.24
CA ALA A 297 -2.54 24.45 -16.74
C ALA A 297 -2.85 23.09 -17.38
N GLY A 298 -1.98 22.64 -18.28
CA GLY A 298 -2.03 21.29 -18.82
C GLY A 298 -1.46 20.24 -17.85
N PRO A 299 -1.61 18.95 -18.16
CA PRO A 299 -0.93 17.89 -17.42
C PRO A 299 0.60 18.01 -17.52
N PRO A 300 1.36 17.35 -16.63
CA PRO A 300 2.81 17.33 -16.69
C PRO A 300 3.37 16.81 -18.01
N GLU A 301 4.61 17.17 -18.32
CA GLU A 301 5.30 16.67 -19.51
C GLU A 301 5.41 15.15 -19.47
N GLY A 302 5.19 14.50 -20.62
CA GLY A 302 5.19 13.04 -20.73
C GLY A 302 3.85 12.37 -20.44
N THR A 303 2.82 13.12 -19.98
CA THR A 303 1.47 12.59 -19.89
C THR A 303 0.88 12.33 -21.29
N PRO A 304 0.36 11.13 -21.59
CA PRO A 304 -0.27 10.84 -22.87
C PRO A 304 -1.46 11.76 -23.18
N GLU A 305 -1.61 12.11 -24.45
CA GLU A 305 -2.71 12.95 -24.93
C GLU A 305 -4.07 12.31 -24.58
N GLY A 306 -5.00 13.12 -24.07
CA GLY A 306 -6.34 12.66 -23.68
C GLY A 306 -6.41 11.90 -22.36
N LEU A 307 -5.29 11.63 -21.68
CA LEU A 307 -5.23 10.88 -20.42
C LEU A 307 -4.57 11.69 -19.30
N PRO A 308 -5.19 12.79 -18.82
CA PRO A 308 -4.61 13.63 -17.76
C PRO A 308 -4.46 12.91 -16.40
N PHE A 309 -5.17 11.79 -16.21
CA PHE A 309 -5.06 10.89 -15.05
C PHE A 309 -4.64 9.48 -15.52
N VAL A 310 -3.50 9.40 -16.21
CA VAL A 310 -2.99 8.19 -16.85
C VAL A 310 -2.66 7.07 -15.86
N ILE A 311 -2.33 7.40 -14.60
CA ILE A 311 -1.97 6.40 -13.59
C ILE A 311 -3.21 5.65 -13.12
N HIS A 312 -4.31 6.36 -12.81
CA HIS A 312 -5.61 5.71 -12.58
C HIS A 312 -6.04 4.88 -13.78
N HIS A 313 -5.94 5.43 -15.00
CA HIS A 313 -6.27 4.71 -16.23
C HIS A 313 -5.48 3.39 -16.34
N HIS A 314 -4.16 3.45 -16.28
CA HIS A 314 -3.33 2.27 -16.49
C HIS A 314 -3.48 1.25 -15.36
N ASN A 315 -3.31 1.69 -14.11
CA ASN A 315 -3.32 0.80 -12.95
C ASN A 315 -4.67 0.13 -12.76
N LEU A 316 -5.75 0.90 -12.73
CA LEU A 316 -7.06 0.37 -12.36
C LEU A 316 -7.75 -0.33 -13.53
N THR A 317 -7.54 0.12 -14.77
CA THR A 317 -8.29 -0.39 -15.93
C THR A 317 -7.51 -1.35 -16.82
N GLN A 318 -6.17 -1.27 -16.85
CA GLN A 318 -5.35 -2.08 -17.75
C GLN A 318 -4.56 -3.18 -17.02
N SER A 319 -3.89 -2.86 -15.91
CA SER A 319 -2.95 -3.77 -15.26
C SER A 319 -3.46 -4.41 -13.96
N GLY A 320 -4.62 -3.98 -13.43
CA GLY A 320 -5.23 -4.55 -12.23
C GLY A 320 -4.46 -4.23 -10.94
N VAL A 321 -3.78 -3.09 -10.89
CA VAL A 321 -3.02 -2.57 -9.75
C VAL A 321 -3.91 -1.60 -8.97
N HIS A 322 -4.11 -1.85 -7.68
CA HIS A 322 -4.87 -0.94 -6.83
C HIS A 322 -4.07 0.32 -6.48
N ASN A 323 -4.75 1.39 -6.07
CA ASN A 323 -4.12 2.64 -5.64
C ASN A 323 -4.50 2.94 -4.20
N ILE A 324 -3.55 3.45 -3.41
CA ILE A 324 -3.85 4.19 -2.18
C ILE A 324 -3.34 5.62 -2.31
N GLN A 325 -4.18 6.55 -1.91
CA GLN A 325 -3.87 7.97 -1.84
C GLN A 325 -3.75 8.37 -0.36
N ASN A 326 -2.99 9.43 -0.09
CA ASN A 326 -2.81 10.00 1.25
C ASN A 326 -2.25 9.00 2.26
N ALA A 327 -1.26 8.20 1.87
CA ALA A 327 -0.53 7.35 2.81
C ALA A 327 0.32 8.20 3.76
N ASN A 328 0.44 7.80 5.03
CA ASN A 328 1.34 8.45 5.98
C ASN A 328 2.67 7.68 6.02
N LEU A 329 3.67 8.13 5.26
CA LEU A 329 4.91 7.37 5.05
C LEU A 329 6.12 7.93 5.82
N ALA A 330 5.98 9.07 6.49
CA ALA A 330 7.10 9.82 7.06
C ALA A 330 7.88 9.05 8.13
N GLU A 331 7.21 8.32 9.03
CA GLU A 331 7.88 7.58 10.10
C GLU A 331 8.63 6.35 9.55
N LEU A 332 8.03 5.63 8.60
CA LEU A 332 8.66 4.48 7.93
C LEU A 332 9.91 4.91 7.15
N ALA A 333 9.85 6.06 6.48
CA ALA A 333 10.98 6.66 5.77
C ALA A 333 12.08 7.16 6.73
N ALA A 334 11.71 7.80 7.83
CA ALA A 334 12.66 8.31 8.83
C ALA A 334 13.47 7.18 9.48
N ASP A 335 12.85 6.03 9.73
CA ASP A 335 13.50 4.83 10.26
C ASP A 335 14.19 3.99 9.14
N GLN A 336 14.12 4.44 7.89
CA GLN A 336 14.74 3.79 6.71
C GLN A 336 14.32 2.33 6.51
N VAL A 337 13.06 2.02 6.80
CA VAL A 337 12.51 0.67 6.60
C VAL A 337 12.07 0.52 5.14
N TRP A 338 13.00 0.12 4.29
CA TRP A 338 12.79 0.03 2.84
C TRP A 338 12.04 -1.22 2.39
N GLU A 339 12.11 -2.30 3.16
CA GLU A 339 11.37 -3.54 2.92
C GLU A 339 10.65 -3.95 4.20
N SER A 340 9.34 -4.16 4.14
CA SER A 340 8.52 -4.51 5.30
C SER A 340 7.46 -5.54 4.95
N CYS A 341 6.83 -6.16 5.95
CA CYS A 341 5.46 -6.65 5.76
C CYS A 341 4.52 -5.47 5.64
N THR A 342 3.45 -5.60 4.85
CA THR A 342 2.30 -4.71 4.89
C THR A 342 1.00 -5.49 5.02
N ILE A 343 0.05 -4.90 5.75
CA ILE A 343 -1.31 -5.42 5.89
C ILE A 343 -2.29 -4.30 5.55
N ILE A 344 -3.13 -4.53 4.53
CA ILE A 344 -4.10 -3.55 4.03
C ILE A 344 -5.46 -4.22 3.93
N LEU A 345 -6.42 -3.69 4.65
CA LEU A 345 -7.76 -4.27 4.79
C LEU A 345 -8.81 -3.24 4.36
N PRO A 346 -9.27 -3.24 3.09
CA PRO A 346 -10.42 -2.45 2.71
C PRO A 346 -11.68 -2.97 3.42
N LEU A 347 -12.55 -2.04 3.83
CA LEU A 347 -13.92 -2.40 4.22
C LEU A 347 -14.61 -3.10 3.05
N ARG A 348 -15.33 -4.18 3.35
CA ARG A 348 -16.04 -5.02 2.36
C ARG A 348 -17.41 -4.42 2.00
N SER A 349 -17.43 -3.17 1.54
CA SER A 349 -18.64 -2.47 1.14
C SER A 349 -19.05 -2.88 -0.27
N VAL A 350 -20.20 -3.56 -0.39
CA VAL A 350 -20.69 -4.06 -1.69
C VAL A 350 -20.95 -2.92 -2.65
N GLY A 351 -20.35 -3.01 -3.85
CA GLY A 351 -20.53 -2.09 -4.96
C GLY A 351 -19.94 -0.69 -4.77
N ALA A 352 -19.03 -0.52 -3.81
CA ALA A 352 -18.31 0.73 -3.61
C ALA A 352 -17.09 0.84 -4.55
N SER A 353 -16.86 2.04 -5.10
CA SER A 353 -15.70 2.39 -5.94
C SER A 353 -14.38 2.50 -5.17
N GLY A 354 -14.41 2.49 -3.85
CA GLY A 354 -13.23 2.60 -3.00
C GLY A 354 -13.55 2.35 -1.55
N SER A 355 -12.54 2.42 -0.69
CA SER A 355 -12.70 2.17 0.74
C SER A 355 -11.69 2.93 1.58
N PRO A 356 -12.11 3.50 2.73
CA PRO A 356 -11.15 3.98 3.71
C PRO A 356 -10.35 2.79 4.23
N VAL A 357 -9.03 2.96 4.33
CA VAL A 357 -8.12 1.91 4.80
C VAL A 357 -7.25 2.41 5.93
N ARG A 358 -6.82 1.47 6.77
CA ARG A 358 -5.76 1.66 7.77
C ARG A 358 -4.62 0.70 7.43
N PRO A 359 -3.75 1.04 6.47
CA PRO A 359 -2.60 0.23 6.14
C PRO A 359 -1.59 0.30 7.28
N ILE A 360 -0.95 -0.83 7.58
CA ILE A 360 0.20 -0.87 8.49
C ILE A 360 1.40 -1.52 7.80
N ALA A 361 2.60 -1.05 8.15
CA ALA A 361 3.84 -1.74 7.83
C ALA A 361 4.48 -2.33 9.09
N ILE A 362 5.15 -3.47 8.95
CA ILE A 362 5.91 -4.11 10.02
C ILE A 362 7.28 -4.50 9.49
N GLY A 363 8.35 -3.93 10.05
CA GLY A 363 9.72 -4.14 9.58
C GLY A 363 10.77 -3.70 10.57
#